data_AF-A0A150NH59-F1
#
_entry.id   AF-A0A150NH59-F1
#
_cell.length_a   1.000
_cell.length_b   1.000
_cell.length_c   1.000
_cell.angle_alpha   90.00
_cell.angle_beta   90.00
_cell.angle_gamma   90.00
#
_symmetry.space_group_name_H-M   'P 1'
#
loop_
_entity.id
_entity.type
_entity.pdbx_description
1 polymer ?
#
loop_
_entity_poly.entity_id
_entity_poly.type
_entity_poly.pdbx_seq_one_letter_code
_entity_poly.pdbx_strand_id
1 'polypeptide(L)' 'MNIFILEDNFLQQTRIENIVKKILVDNKIEYRHFEVYGKPQQLLEDISERGSHQLFFLILK' A
#
# COMPACT_ATOMS: atom_id res chain seq x y z
N MET A 1 -1.51 -11.65 0.67
CA MET A 1 -0.86 -10.51 1.34
C MET A 1 -1.71 -9.28 1.14
N ASN A 2 -1.87 -8.45 2.17
CA ASN A 2 -2.49 -7.13 2.03
C ASN A 2 -1.38 -6.10 1.99
N ILE A 3 -1.44 -5.15 1.06
CA ILE A 3 -0.42 -4.13 0.85
C ILE A 3 -1.08 -2.78 1.05
N PHE A 4 -0.51 -1.98 1.93
CA PHE A 4 -1.01 -0.65 2.25
C PHE A 4 0.11 0.37 2.10
N ILE A 5 -0.16 1.46 1.40
CA ILE A 5 0.81 2.54 1.18
C ILE A 5 0.23 3.83 1.75
N LEU A 6 0.96 4.49 2.65
CA LEU A 6 0.63 5.80 3.17
C LEU A 6 1.71 6.79 2.73
N GLU A 7 1.31 7.77 1.91
CA GLU A 7 2.16 8.82 1.37
C GLU A 7 1.28 10.05 1.10
N ASP A 8 1.62 11.18 1.73
CA ASP A 8 0.82 12.41 1.68
C ASP A 8 1.14 13.27 0.46
N ASN A 9 2.31 13.08 -0.16
CA ASN A 9 2.66 13.74 -1.41
C ASN A 9 2.10 12.97 -2.63
N PHE A 10 1.14 13.57 -3.34
CA PHE A 10 0.46 12.95 -4.49
C PHE A 10 1.39 12.42 -5.60
N LEU A 11 2.49 13.14 -5.91
CA LEU A 11 3.43 12.72 -6.95
C LEU A 11 4.23 11.48 -6.51
N GLN A 12 4.69 11.48 -5.25
CA GLN A 12 5.39 10.35 -4.66
C GLN A 12 4.47 9.15 -4.51
N GLN A 13 3.23 9.38 -4.09
CA GLN A 13 2.18 8.38 -3.94
C GLN A 13 1.99 7.61 -5.25
N THR A 14 1.74 8.36 -6.34
CA THR A 14 1.59 7.79 -7.70
C THR A 14 2.83 7.02 -8.14
N ARG A 15 4.03 7.55 -7.85
CA ARG A 15 5.29 6.90 -8.22
C ARG A 15 5.47 5.56 -7.51
N ILE A 16 5.26 5.53 -6.20
CA ILE A 16 5.44 4.31 -5.39
C ILE A 16 4.40 3.27 -5.80
N GLU A 17 3.15 3.68 -5.96
CA GLU A 17 2.07 2.81 -6.44
C GLU A 17 2.46 2.08 -7.72
N ASN A 18 2.95 2.82 -8.72
CA ASN A 18 3.36 2.26 -10.01
C ASN A 18 4.56 1.30 -9.88
N ILE A 19 5.55 1.64 -9.05
CA ILE A 19 6.72 0.79 -8.81
C ILE A 19 6.30 -0.53 -8.16
N VAL A 20 5.47 -0.48 -7.11
CA VAL A 20 5.02 -1.69 -6.41
C VAL A 20 4.16 -2.55 -7.34
N LYS A 21 3.21 -1.95 -8.07
CA LYS A 21 2.42 -2.66 -9.09
C LYS A 21 3.30 -3.37 -10.13
N LYS A 22 4.34 -2.68 -10.64
CA LYS A 22 5.30 -3.27 -11.58
C LYS A 22 6.02 -4.48 -10.97
N ILE A 23 6.51 -4.38 -9.73
CA ILE A 23 7.21 -5.48 -9.06
C ILE A 23 6.27 -6.68 -8.86
N LEU A 24 5.01 -6.44 -8.45
CA LEU A 24 4.03 -7.50 -8.25
C LEU A 24 3.75 -8.27 -9.55
N VAL A 25 3.61 -7.55 -10.67
CA VAL A 25 3.40 -8.15 -12.00
C VAL A 25 4.65 -8.90 -12.47
N ASP A 26 5.83 -8.26 -12.45
CA ASP A 26 7.08 -8.81 -12.97
C ASP A 26 7.48 -10.11 -12.22
N ASN A 27 7.13 -10.20 -10.93
CA ASN A 27 7.45 -11.36 -10.09
C ASN A 27 6.28 -12.33 -9.86
N LYS A 28 5.11 -12.08 -10.49
CA LYS A 28 3.89 -12.89 -10.31
C LYS A 28 3.49 -13.07 -8.84
N ILE A 29 3.63 -12.00 -8.04
CA ILE A 29 3.29 -12.01 -6.62
C ILE A 29 1.80 -11.71 -6.49
N GLU A 30 1.05 -12.67 -5.97
CA GLU A 30 -0.37 -12.48 -5.67
C GLU A 30 -0.56 -11.67 -4.38
N TYR A 31 -1.50 -10.73 -4.43
CA TYR A 31 -1.97 -9.97 -3.28
C TYR A 31 -3.50 -10.05 -3.21
N ARG A 32 -4.02 -9.93 -1.99
CA ARG A 32 -5.46 -9.95 -1.73
C ARG A 32 -6.03 -8.54 -1.74
N HIS A 33 -5.29 -7.60 -1.16
CA HIS A 33 -5.64 -6.19 -1.06
C HIS A 33 -4.42 -5.33 -1.38
N PHE A 34 -4.61 -4.26 -2.13
CA PHE A 34 -3.58 -3.27 -2.43
C PHE A 34 -4.25 -1.90 -2.49
N GLU A 35 -3.90 -1.02 -1.57
CA GLU A 35 -4.53 0.30 -1.48
C GLU A 35 -3.54 1.38 -1.04
N VAL A 36 -3.78 2.59 -1.51
CA VAL A 36 -2.90 3.74 -1.32
C VAL A 36 -3.67 4.90 -0.71
N TYR A 37 -3.15 5.45 0.38
CA TYR A 37 -3.81 6.48 1.17
C TYR A 37 -2.95 7.73 1.26
N GLY A 38 -3.62 8.89 1.28
CA GLY A 38 -2.99 10.17 1.58
C GLY A 38 -3.15 10.60 3.04
N LYS A 39 -3.98 9.90 3.82
CA LYS A 39 -4.27 10.24 5.21
C LYS A 39 -4.24 9.00 6.11
N PRO A 40 -3.63 9.08 7.31
CA PRO A 40 -3.57 7.96 8.25
C PRO A 40 -4.95 7.41 8.65
N GLN A 41 -5.95 8.26 8.87
CA GLN A 41 -7.31 7.81 9.25
C GLN A 41 -7.93 6.87 8.21
N GLN A 42 -7.77 7.17 6.91
CA GLN A 42 -8.33 6.32 5.85
C GLN A 42 -7.70 4.93 5.85
N LEU A 43 -6.38 4.86 6.09
CA LEU A 43 -5.67 3.61 6.26
C LEU A 43 -6.19 2.82 7.47
N LEU A 44 -6.33 3.48 8.62
CA LEU A 44 -6.79 2.84 9.87
C LEU A 44 -8.22 2.31 9.77
N GLU A 45 -9.09 2.99 9.01
CA GLU A 45 -10.46 2.55 8.76
C GLU A 45 -10.53 1.30 7.87
N ASP A 46 -9.59 1.11 6.95
CA ASP A 46 -9.57 -0.03 6.02
C ASP A 46 -8.87 -1.27 6.61
N ILE A 47 -7.94 -1.09 7.55
CA ILE A 47 -7.29 -2.23 8.24
C ILE A 47 -8.30 -2.92 9.17
N SER A 48 -8.96 -3.93 8.65
CA SER A 48 -9.97 -4.73 9.37
C SER A 48 -9.45 -6.11 9.78
N GLU A 49 -8.56 -6.72 9.01
CA GLU A 49 -7.99 -8.04 9.30
C GLU A 49 -6.88 -7.98 10.36
N ARG A 50 -6.89 -8.93 11.30
CA ARG A 50 -5.76 -9.22 12.21
C ARG A 50 -5.25 -10.63 11.93
N GLY A 51 -3.98 -10.79 11.53
CA GLY A 51 -3.34 -12.10 11.36
C GLY A 51 -3.01 -12.56 9.93
N SER A 52 -2.99 -11.67 8.94
CA SER A 52 -2.46 -11.94 7.59
C SER A 52 -1.04 -11.36 7.42
N HIS A 53 -0.26 -11.85 6.44
CA HIS A 53 0.95 -11.14 6.01
C HIS A 53 0.53 -9.79 5.44
N GLN A 54 0.71 -8.73 6.24
CA GLN A 54 0.40 -7.35 5.88
C GLN A 54 1.71 -6.60 5.64
N LEU A 55 1.78 -5.89 4.52
CA LEU A 55 2.93 -5.09 4.14
C LEU A 55 2.53 -3.63 4.15
N PHE A 56 3.22 -2.84 4.98
CA PHE A 56 2.98 -1.42 5.14
C PHE A 56 4.17 -0.62 4.61
N PHE A 57 3.91 0.27 3.66
CA PHE A 57 4.83 1.31 3.24
C PHE A 57 4.36 2.63 3.85
N LEU A 58 5.01 3.08 4.93
CA LEU A 58 4.67 4.31 5.63
C LEU A 58 5.75 5.36 5.36
N ILE A 59 5.45 6.31 4.47
CA ILE A 59 6.36 7.39 4.14
C ILE A 59 5.71 8.67 4.64
N LEU A 60 6.17 9.08 5.81
CA LEU A 60 5.73 10.29 6.50
C LEU A 60 6.96 11.19 6.61
N LYS A 61 6.81 12.45 6.23
CA LYS A 61 7.82 13.49 6.48
C LYS A 61 7.60 14.18 7.81
#